data_AF-A0A1J5KT32-F1
#
_entry.id   AF-A0A1J5KT32-F1
#
_cell.length_a   1.000
_cell.length_b   1.000
_cell.length_c   1.000
_cell.angle_alpha   90.00
_cell.angle_beta   90.00
_cell.angle_gamma   90.00
#
_symmetry.space_group_name_H-M   'P 1'
#
loop_
_entity.id
_entity.type
_entity.pdbx_description
1 polymer ?
#
loop_
_entity_poly.entity_id
_entity_poly.type
_entity_poly.pdbx_seq_one_letter_code
_entity_poly.pdbx_strand_id
1 'polypeptide(L)'
;MTSYRIKTFLLIFNILIFSLSTHSFELSFNKISPTVLAYQEYCEVDFDNQSLPRGFEKNFCEVVTKSPICKDVKEEYRRDCNVTLEVVNPLDGLGSCFSGFFGSLEELWDFLTEMLSLFYDEDKRAELSEEGSAFIDGLALYYETEVIKAKDDMSGILKDERASAVAAKNLFLKLGKDFLAEPLKEKYHEYACYNKLGAVHNTCKTLTDVFFPPVAFIAAIKKGPKVVKALLKDDDPDGSTVIKPAQVLTIPKSPTKRSQLRWSFIDQAGREVNPVFYKHQYKSPYLESKPPRIGMAEEYPSESYTLLTKMKPLSGKDELVDTHLKNVEIKPEQLKKFAGGITDTYMVKLADGTQGIFKPRKPTDWASNYRAEVLAYEVDKLLDLDIVPPTVEKTVGDMKGSFQKFENSIGDGNSHMSFAKSEELDKQDFFDVIIDNRDRHKGNFLVTKNGNVHSIDHGLSFTGRGYNPKSFYIVEERVKRFMASDEGKKAVSKLKSLDQESFERQLSDYIGPLDANRTLERINFLINLSDEKIQ
;
A
#
# COMPACT_ATOMS: atom_id res chain seq x y z
N MET A 1 21.74 38.77 -1.01
CA MET A 1 21.25 37.87 -2.09
C MET A 1 20.75 36.51 -1.59
N THR A 2 20.97 36.15 -0.32
CA THR A 2 20.68 34.84 0.27
C THR A 2 19.20 34.63 0.61
N SER A 3 18.51 35.60 1.21
CA SER A 3 17.14 35.40 1.74
C SER A 3 16.06 35.06 0.68
N TYR A 4 16.13 35.62 -0.53
CA TYR A 4 15.11 35.39 -1.58
C TYR A 4 15.27 34.03 -2.27
N ARG A 5 16.51 33.62 -2.58
CA ARG A 5 16.81 32.28 -3.13
C ARG A 5 16.46 31.17 -2.13
N ILE A 6 16.58 31.45 -0.84
CA ILE A 6 16.24 30.51 0.25
C ILE A 6 14.72 30.33 0.39
N LYS A 7 13.92 31.40 0.29
CA LYS A 7 12.45 31.27 0.30
C LYS A 7 11.91 30.54 -0.94
N THR A 8 12.51 30.78 -2.09
CA THR A 8 12.18 30.03 -3.33
C THR A 8 12.63 28.57 -3.24
N PHE A 9 13.77 28.28 -2.61
CA PHE A 9 14.21 26.90 -2.32
C PHE A 9 13.27 26.18 -1.36
N LEU A 10 12.86 26.82 -0.25
CA LEU A 10 11.87 26.26 0.68
C LEU A 10 10.52 26.00 -0.02
N LEU A 11 10.06 26.89 -0.89
CA LEU A 11 8.81 26.70 -1.63
C LEU A 11 8.90 25.54 -2.64
N ILE A 12 10.01 25.44 -3.38
CA ILE A 12 10.27 24.34 -4.33
C ILE A 12 10.46 23.00 -3.60
N PHE A 13 11.13 23.02 -2.45
CA PHE A 13 11.31 21.89 -1.54
C PHE A 13 9.97 21.40 -0.98
N ASN A 14 9.09 22.32 -0.57
CA ASN A 14 7.72 22.01 -0.14
C ASN A 14 6.89 21.35 -1.24
N ILE A 15 7.00 21.82 -2.49
CA ILE A 15 6.27 21.26 -3.65
C ILE A 15 6.80 19.86 -4.03
N LEU A 16 8.12 19.67 -4.00
CA LEU A 16 8.75 18.39 -4.33
C LEU A 16 8.52 17.31 -3.26
N ILE A 17 8.53 17.67 -1.98
CA ILE A 17 8.25 16.72 -0.90
C ILE A 17 6.77 16.32 -0.86
N PHE A 18 5.84 17.24 -1.09
CA PHE A 18 4.41 16.88 -1.21
C PHE A 18 4.12 15.94 -2.38
N SER A 19 4.95 15.97 -3.42
CA SER A 19 4.89 15.01 -4.54
C SER A 19 5.60 13.67 -4.27
N LEU A 20 6.43 13.58 -3.21
CA LEU A 20 7.26 12.43 -2.87
C LEU A 20 6.80 11.69 -1.59
N SER A 21 5.90 12.30 -0.81
CA SER A 21 5.36 11.77 0.46
C SER A 21 4.48 10.52 0.30
N THR A 22 4.19 10.10 -0.93
CA THR A 22 3.41 8.89 -1.20
C THR A 22 4.25 7.67 -1.62
N HIS A 23 5.58 7.78 -1.78
CA HIS A 23 6.38 6.73 -2.45
C HIS A 23 7.69 6.29 -1.77
N SER A 24 8.06 6.84 -0.60
CA SER A 24 9.45 6.69 -0.12
C SER A 24 9.61 5.87 1.16
N PHE A 25 8.54 5.38 1.79
CA PHE A 25 8.63 4.68 3.07
C PHE A 25 8.07 3.26 2.99
N GLU A 26 8.70 2.39 2.20
CA GLU A 26 8.44 0.94 2.26
C GLU A 26 9.06 0.36 3.52
N LEU A 27 8.29 0.38 4.60
CA LEU A 27 8.59 -0.30 5.85
C LEU A 27 8.27 -1.79 5.67
N SER A 28 9.26 -2.60 5.27
CA SER A 28 9.05 -4.00 4.91
C SER A 28 8.86 -4.91 6.14
N PHE A 29 7.67 -4.91 6.74
CA PHE A 29 7.27 -5.89 7.76
C PHE A 29 6.74 -7.22 7.18
N ASN A 30 6.75 -7.39 5.86
CA ASN A 30 5.87 -8.36 5.20
C ASN A 30 6.51 -9.69 4.77
N LYS A 31 7.74 -10.02 5.21
CA LYS A 31 8.40 -11.27 4.75
C LYS A 31 8.05 -12.49 5.60
N ILE A 32 7.87 -12.32 6.91
CA ILE A 32 7.61 -13.40 7.86
C ILE A 32 6.66 -12.86 8.93
N SER A 33 5.59 -13.60 9.24
CA SER A 33 4.63 -13.22 10.30
C SER A 33 5.36 -13.04 11.65
N PRO A 34 4.97 -12.07 12.49
CA PRO A 34 5.60 -11.89 13.79
C PRO A 34 5.48 -13.14 14.67
N THR A 35 4.39 -13.91 14.51
CA THR A 35 4.19 -15.21 15.19
C THR A 35 5.21 -16.25 14.76
N VAL A 36 5.60 -16.26 13.47
CA VAL A 36 6.61 -17.20 12.97
C VAL A 36 7.99 -16.77 13.45
N LEU A 37 8.32 -15.48 13.39
CA LEU A 37 9.59 -14.95 13.90
C LEU A 37 9.77 -15.22 15.40
N ALA A 38 8.76 -14.90 16.22
CA ALA A 38 8.79 -15.17 17.64
C ALA A 38 8.89 -16.67 17.96
N TYR A 39 8.29 -17.53 17.13
CA TYR A 39 8.43 -18.98 17.28
C TYR A 39 9.85 -19.45 16.90
N GLN A 40 10.42 -18.94 15.81
CA GLN A 40 11.79 -19.24 15.38
C GLN A 40 12.81 -18.84 16.45
N GLU A 41 12.63 -17.66 17.03
CA GLU A 41 13.47 -17.14 18.11
C GLU A 41 13.32 -17.97 19.38
N TYR A 42 12.09 -18.22 19.83
CA TYR A 42 11.85 -18.94 21.07
C TYR A 42 12.23 -20.42 20.99
N CYS A 43 11.94 -21.07 19.87
CA CYS A 43 12.21 -22.50 19.68
C CYS A 43 13.56 -22.79 19.03
N GLU A 44 14.36 -21.76 18.73
CA GLU A 44 15.66 -21.86 18.03
C GLU A 44 15.58 -22.68 16.73
N VAL A 45 14.51 -22.45 15.96
CA VAL A 45 14.26 -23.14 14.67
C VAL A 45 14.33 -22.17 13.50
N ASP A 46 14.87 -22.62 12.38
CA ASP A 46 14.91 -21.86 11.13
C ASP A 46 14.01 -22.51 10.07
N PHE A 47 13.03 -21.75 9.57
CA PHE A 47 12.10 -22.19 8.53
C PHE A 47 12.52 -21.74 7.13
N ASP A 48 13.69 -21.13 6.96
CA ASP A 48 14.20 -20.75 5.64
C ASP A 48 14.18 -21.97 4.69
N ASN A 49 13.35 -21.88 3.64
CA ASN A 49 13.08 -22.90 2.61
C ASN A 49 12.16 -24.09 2.98
N GLN A 50 11.44 -24.07 4.10
CA GLN A 50 10.48 -25.14 4.45
C GLN A 50 9.02 -24.67 4.42
N SER A 51 8.12 -25.51 3.91
CA SER A 51 6.68 -25.25 3.96
C SER A 51 6.16 -25.39 5.39
N LEU A 52 5.51 -24.35 5.92
CA LEU A 52 4.90 -24.39 7.24
C LEU A 52 3.78 -25.45 7.29
N PRO A 53 3.68 -26.25 8.37
CA PRO A 53 2.68 -27.32 8.47
C PRO A 53 1.26 -26.77 8.54
N ARG A 54 0.25 -27.50 8.03
CA ARG A 54 -1.16 -27.05 8.13
C ARG A 54 -1.56 -26.82 9.59
N GLY A 55 -2.16 -25.65 9.86
CA GLY A 55 -2.55 -25.26 11.22
C GLY A 55 -1.40 -24.78 12.11
N PHE A 56 -0.20 -24.52 11.55
CA PHE A 56 0.95 -23.98 12.28
C PHE A 56 0.58 -22.73 13.09
N GLU A 57 -0.22 -21.88 12.49
CA GLU A 57 -0.81 -20.65 12.98
C GLU A 57 -1.31 -20.70 14.43
N LYS A 58 -2.22 -21.65 14.73
CA LYS A 58 -2.77 -21.80 16.09
C LYS A 58 -1.74 -22.34 17.07
N ASN A 59 -1.00 -23.37 16.65
CA ASN A 59 0.00 -24.03 17.49
C ASN A 59 1.15 -23.07 17.85
N PHE A 60 1.60 -22.27 16.89
CA PHE A 60 2.68 -21.30 17.09
C PHE A 60 2.20 -20.18 18.00
N CYS A 61 0.97 -19.69 17.81
CA CYS A 61 0.37 -18.71 18.71
C CYS A 61 0.33 -19.21 20.15
N GLU A 62 -0.15 -20.44 20.39
CA GLU A 62 -0.22 -21.00 21.74
C GLU A 62 1.15 -21.20 22.40
N VAL A 63 2.17 -21.53 21.61
CA VAL A 63 3.55 -21.67 22.08
C VAL A 63 4.14 -20.30 22.41
N VAL A 64 4.03 -19.33 21.51
CA VAL A 64 4.60 -17.98 21.67
C VAL A 64 3.93 -17.24 22.82
N THR A 65 2.59 -17.26 22.93
CA THR A 65 1.86 -16.57 24.00
C THR A 65 2.19 -17.09 25.40
N LYS A 66 2.71 -18.33 25.52
CA LYS A 66 3.19 -18.94 26.77
C LYS A 66 4.70 -18.81 26.97
N SER A 67 5.42 -18.28 25.98
CA SER A 67 6.88 -18.11 26.04
C SER A 67 7.28 -16.89 26.88
N PRO A 68 8.55 -16.79 27.31
CA PRO A 68 9.09 -15.60 27.97
C PRO A 68 8.97 -14.31 27.14
N ILE A 69 8.87 -14.40 25.81
CA ILE A 69 8.70 -13.23 24.91
C ILE A 69 7.45 -12.44 25.32
N CYS A 70 6.38 -13.12 25.75
CA CYS A 70 5.10 -12.50 26.11
C CYS A 70 4.92 -12.27 27.61
N LYS A 71 6.00 -12.33 28.41
CA LYS A 71 5.94 -12.28 29.88
C LYS A 71 5.43 -10.94 30.41
N ASP A 72 5.86 -9.84 29.78
CA ASP A 72 5.56 -8.47 30.24
C ASP A 72 4.30 -7.88 29.58
N VAL A 73 3.58 -8.69 28.81
CA VAL A 73 2.34 -8.30 28.14
C VAL A 73 1.17 -8.40 29.10
N LYS A 74 0.48 -7.27 29.35
CA LYS A 74 -0.74 -7.22 30.16
C LYS A 74 -1.82 -8.11 29.57
N GLU A 75 -2.62 -8.74 30.43
CA GLU A 75 -3.66 -9.70 30.02
C GLU A 75 -4.69 -9.08 29.05
N GLU A 76 -5.05 -7.80 29.25
CA GLU A 76 -5.94 -7.04 28.36
C GLU A 76 -5.39 -6.80 26.95
N TYR A 77 -4.06 -6.87 26.79
CA TYR A 77 -3.35 -6.68 25.53
C TYR A 77 -2.87 -7.99 24.94
N ARG A 78 -2.99 -9.09 25.68
CA ARG A 78 -2.54 -10.40 25.25
C ARG A 78 -3.45 -10.94 24.13
N ARG A 79 -2.82 -11.63 23.18
CA ARG A 79 -3.48 -12.25 22.04
C ARG A 79 -4.29 -13.48 22.44
N ASP A 80 -5.48 -13.63 21.88
CA ASP A 80 -6.28 -14.86 21.95
C ASP A 80 -6.05 -15.72 20.70
N CYS A 81 -5.56 -16.95 20.89
CA CYS A 81 -5.26 -17.90 19.81
C CYS A 81 -6.49 -18.69 19.31
N ASN A 82 -7.66 -18.53 19.94
CA ASN A 82 -8.91 -19.18 19.52
C ASN A 82 -9.73 -18.36 18.53
N VAL A 83 -9.43 -17.08 18.39
CA VAL A 83 -10.00 -16.20 17.36
C VAL A 83 -9.18 -16.35 16.08
N THR A 84 -9.83 -16.25 14.91
CA THR A 84 -9.14 -16.21 13.61
C THR A 84 -7.97 -15.23 13.70
N LEU A 85 -6.76 -15.69 13.36
CA LEU A 85 -5.53 -14.94 13.59
C LEU A 85 -5.60 -13.58 12.92
N GLU A 86 -5.82 -12.56 13.73
CA GLU A 86 -5.67 -11.18 13.28
C GLU A 86 -4.17 -10.95 13.06
N VAL A 87 -3.78 -10.69 11.81
CA VAL A 87 -2.43 -10.21 11.52
C VAL A 87 -2.33 -8.83 12.11
N VAL A 88 -1.42 -8.68 13.05
CA VAL A 88 -1.18 -7.42 13.74
C VAL A 88 -0.03 -6.72 13.04
N ASN A 89 -0.33 -5.63 12.33
CA ASN A 89 0.69 -4.82 11.69
C ASN A 89 1.06 -3.63 12.60
N PRO A 90 2.34 -3.46 12.98
CA PRO A 90 2.79 -2.28 13.72
C PRO A 90 2.38 -0.96 13.06
N LEU A 91 2.24 -0.95 11.72
CA LEU A 91 1.84 0.22 10.95
C LEU A 91 0.39 0.66 11.20
N ASP A 92 -0.51 -0.26 11.58
CA ASP A 92 -1.91 0.07 11.87
C ASP A 92 -2.01 0.96 13.12
N GLY A 93 -1.06 0.79 14.04
CA GLY A 93 -0.92 1.63 15.23
C GLY A 93 -0.28 2.99 14.97
N LEU A 94 0.41 3.19 13.84
CA LEU A 94 1.06 4.48 13.54
C LEU A 94 0.04 5.59 13.38
N GLY A 95 -1.01 5.38 12.58
CA GLY A 95 -2.02 6.41 12.34
C GLY A 95 -2.69 6.85 13.65
N SER A 96 -3.03 5.89 14.52
CA SER A 96 -3.60 6.17 15.84
C SER A 96 -2.61 6.85 16.79
N CYS A 97 -1.35 6.41 16.83
CA CYS A 97 -0.28 7.02 17.62
C CYS A 97 -0.05 8.48 17.23
N PHE A 98 0.16 8.72 15.93
CA PHE A 98 0.41 10.06 15.42
C PHE A 98 -0.81 10.95 15.59
N SER A 99 -2.04 10.46 15.35
CA SER A 99 -3.25 11.28 15.60
C SER A 99 -3.38 11.80 17.05
N GLY A 100 -2.83 11.09 18.04
CA GLY A 100 -2.81 11.50 19.44
C GLY A 100 -1.56 12.30 19.86
N PHE A 101 -0.42 12.08 19.20
CA PHE A 101 0.88 12.68 19.53
C PHE A 101 1.19 13.95 18.71
N PHE A 102 0.81 13.96 17.43
CA PHE A 102 0.96 15.07 16.49
C PHE A 102 -0.32 15.20 15.67
N GLY A 103 -1.13 16.22 15.96
CA GLY A 103 -2.47 16.39 15.41
C GLY A 103 -2.55 16.56 13.89
N SER A 104 -1.42 16.62 13.17
CA SER A 104 -1.34 16.59 11.71
C SER A 104 0.09 16.30 11.23
N LEU A 105 0.22 15.91 9.95
CA LEU A 105 1.48 15.92 9.20
C LEU A 105 2.20 17.29 9.24
N GLU A 106 1.45 18.37 9.53
CA GLU A 106 1.95 19.74 9.68
C GLU A 106 2.80 19.91 10.95
N GLU A 107 2.47 19.26 12.06
CA GLU A 107 3.24 19.36 13.31
C GLU A 107 4.53 18.55 13.28
N LEU A 108 4.51 17.36 12.65
CA LEU A 108 5.73 16.60 12.33
C LEU A 108 6.63 17.38 11.36
N TRP A 109 6.01 18.10 10.42
CA TRP A 109 6.70 18.97 9.47
C TRP A 109 7.33 20.19 10.15
N ASP A 110 6.64 20.83 11.08
CA ASP A 110 7.17 21.93 11.88
C ASP A 110 8.35 21.47 12.74
N PHE A 111 8.26 20.28 13.33
CA PHE A 111 9.38 19.65 14.04
C PHE A 111 10.60 19.43 13.13
N LEU A 112 10.41 18.83 11.95
CA LEU A 112 11.49 18.59 10.99
C LEU A 112 12.11 19.90 10.48
N THR A 113 11.28 20.92 10.25
CA THR A 113 11.72 22.25 9.82
C THR A 113 12.51 22.97 10.92
N GLU A 114 12.07 22.85 12.17
CA GLU A 114 12.75 23.41 13.34
C GLU A 114 14.10 22.69 13.58
N MET A 115 14.15 21.37 13.45
CA MET A 115 15.38 20.57 13.43
C MET A 115 16.35 20.98 12.32
N LEU A 116 15.86 21.15 11.10
CA LEU A 116 16.69 21.62 9.97
C LEU A 116 17.21 23.04 10.19
N SER A 117 16.49 23.89 10.92
CA SER A 117 16.94 25.25 11.24
C SER A 117 18.14 25.27 12.18
N LEU A 118 18.31 24.26 13.04
CA LEU A 118 19.46 24.11 13.95
C LEU A 118 20.78 23.84 13.22
N PHE A 119 20.74 23.39 11.96
CA PHE A 119 21.95 23.24 11.15
C PHE A 119 22.56 24.59 10.71
N TYR A 120 21.79 25.67 10.74
CA TYR A 120 22.20 26.97 10.20
C TYR A 120 22.13 28.12 11.22
N ASP A 121 21.56 27.89 12.40
CA ASP A 121 21.39 28.88 13.48
C ASP A 121 22.35 28.55 14.64
N GLU A 122 23.54 29.15 14.62
CA GLU A 122 24.60 28.91 15.60
C GLU A 122 24.17 29.25 17.04
N ASP A 123 23.33 30.28 17.22
CA ASP A 123 22.85 30.69 18.53
C ASP A 123 21.91 29.63 19.13
N LYS A 124 21.04 29.02 18.32
CA LYS A 124 20.19 27.90 18.77
C LYS A 124 20.97 26.61 18.99
N ARG A 125 22.05 26.39 18.23
CA ARG A 125 22.94 25.22 18.40
C ARG A 125 23.76 25.31 19.69
N ALA A 126 24.07 26.52 20.15
CA ALA A 126 24.78 26.75 21.40
C ALA A 126 23.96 26.43 22.68
N GLU A 127 22.62 26.38 22.58
CA GLU A 127 21.72 26.03 23.69
C GLU A 127 21.50 24.52 23.86
N LEU A 128 22.13 23.69 23.02
CA LEU A 128 21.97 22.24 23.00
C LEU A 128 22.77 21.56 24.13
N SER A 129 22.27 20.44 24.65
CA SER A 129 23.06 19.53 25.48
C SER A 129 24.19 18.91 24.65
N GLU A 130 25.23 18.38 25.29
CA GLU A 130 26.36 17.74 24.61
C GLU A 130 25.91 16.58 23.69
N GLU A 131 24.94 15.78 24.14
CA GLU A 131 24.32 14.71 23.34
C GLU A 131 23.47 15.24 22.18
N GLY A 132 22.71 16.33 22.39
CA GLY A 132 21.90 16.96 21.34
C GLY A 132 22.76 17.64 20.28
N SER A 133 23.87 18.27 20.68
CA SER A 133 24.87 18.83 19.78
C SER A 133 25.51 17.74 18.93
N ALA A 134 25.97 16.64 19.54
CA ALA A 134 26.55 15.52 18.80
C ALA A 134 25.56 14.89 17.79
N PHE A 135 24.27 14.82 18.13
CA PHE A 135 23.24 14.33 17.23
C PHE A 135 23.02 15.25 16.02
N ILE A 136 22.87 16.56 16.27
CA ILE A 136 22.74 17.57 15.21
C ILE A 136 23.98 17.60 14.32
N ASP A 137 25.17 17.53 14.92
CA ASP A 137 26.44 17.50 14.19
C ASP A 137 26.52 16.27 13.27
N GLY A 138 26.07 15.11 13.75
CA GLY A 138 26.01 13.88 12.96
C GLY A 138 25.04 13.96 11.77
N LEU A 139 23.88 14.59 11.94
CA LEU A 139 22.93 14.80 10.85
C LEU A 139 23.39 15.86 9.85
N ALA A 140 24.02 16.94 10.33
CA ALA A 140 24.62 17.98 9.50
C ALA A 140 25.73 17.38 8.60
N LEU A 141 26.64 16.60 9.21
CA LEU A 141 27.71 15.93 8.49
C LEU A 141 27.18 14.93 7.45
N TYR A 142 26.13 14.17 7.78
CA TYR A 142 25.46 13.29 6.83
C TYR A 142 24.85 14.08 5.66
N TYR A 143 24.13 15.16 5.96
CA TYR A 143 23.53 16.02 4.93
C TYR A 143 24.59 16.60 3.99
N GLU A 144 25.66 17.17 4.53
CA GLU A 144 26.77 17.70 3.74
C GLU A 144 27.42 16.64 2.85
N THR A 145 27.63 15.44 3.40
CA THR A 145 28.19 14.30 2.65
C THR A 145 27.29 13.90 1.48
N GLU A 146 25.97 13.85 1.69
CA GLU A 146 25.01 13.53 0.63
C GLU A 146 24.90 14.63 -0.44
N VAL A 147 25.04 15.91 -0.03
CA VAL A 147 25.11 17.03 -0.98
C VAL A 147 26.35 16.90 -1.86
N ILE A 148 27.51 16.60 -1.28
CA ILE A 148 28.77 16.44 -2.02
C ILE A 148 28.64 15.29 -3.04
N LYS A 149 28.16 14.11 -2.61
CA LYS A 149 27.92 12.97 -3.49
C LYS A 149 26.97 13.31 -4.64
N ALA A 150 25.85 13.98 -4.33
CA ALA A 150 24.87 14.34 -5.35
C ALA A 150 25.39 15.39 -6.35
N LYS A 151 26.33 16.26 -5.94
CA LYS A 151 26.95 17.25 -6.84
C LYS A 151 27.91 16.63 -7.84
N ASP A 152 28.63 15.58 -7.46
CA ASP A 152 29.61 14.93 -8.34
C ASP A 152 28.96 14.29 -9.58
N ASP A 153 27.70 13.88 -9.46
CA ASP A 153 26.92 13.26 -10.54
C ASP A 153 26.08 14.26 -11.38
N MET A 154 26.14 15.57 -11.08
CA MET A 154 25.24 16.57 -11.66
C MET A 154 25.96 17.70 -12.41
N SER A 155 25.44 18.05 -13.60
CA SER A 155 25.89 19.20 -14.40
C SER A 155 24.76 20.21 -14.66
N GLY A 156 25.12 21.48 -14.86
CA GLY A 156 24.18 22.57 -15.19
C GLY A 156 24.11 23.71 -14.17
N ILE A 157 23.32 24.74 -14.50
CA ILE A 157 23.24 26.03 -13.78
C ILE A 157 22.55 25.90 -12.41
N LEU A 158 21.74 24.86 -12.20
CA LEU A 158 21.01 24.59 -10.95
C LEU A 158 21.51 23.34 -10.21
N LYS A 159 22.79 22.99 -10.39
CA LYS A 159 23.36 21.74 -9.83
C LYS A 159 23.35 21.74 -8.31
N ASP A 160 23.57 22.90 -7.69
CA ASP A 160 23.66 23.00 -6.24
C ASP A 160 22.27 22.82 -5.60
N GLU A 161 21.24 23.43 -6.19
CA GLU A 161 19.86 23.32 -5.72
C GLU A 161 19.31 21.89 -5.89
N ARG A 162 19.67 21.20 -6.97
CA ARG A 162 19.26 19.80 -7.21
C ARG A 162 19.96 18.82 -6.27
N ALA A 163 21.26 19.01 -6.04
CA ALA A 163 22.01 18.18 -5.10
C ALA A 163 21.50 18.34 -3.66
N SER A 164 21.20 19.57 -3.24
CA SER A 164 20.58 19.85 -1.93
C SER A 164 19.20 19.22 -1.77
N ALA A 165 18.39 19.15 -2.84
CA ALA A 165 17.10 18.47 -2.81
C ALA A 165 17.24 16.94 -2.68
N VAL A 166 18.22 16.33 -3.37
CA VAL A 166 18.52 14.90 -3.25
C VAL A 166 19.04 14.55 -1.85
N ALA A 167 19.97 15.34 -1.31
CA ALA A 167 20.50 15.13 0.03
C ALA A 167 19.42 15.23 1.11
N ALA A 168 18.50 16.19 0.96
CA ALA A 168 17.39 16.35 1.89
C ALA A 168 16.39 15.18 1.80
N LYS A 169 16.14 14.64 0.60
CA LYS A 169 15.38 13.38 0.43
C LYS A 169 16.06 12.22 1.14
N ASN A 170 17.38 12.05 0.95
CA ASN A 170 18.14 10.95 1.56
C ASN A 170 18.23 11.08 3.08
N LEU A 171 18.28 12.31 3.61
CA LEU A 171 18.19 12.58 5.05
C LEU A 171 16.81 12.23 5.59
N PHE A 172 15.73 12.62 4.92
CA PHE A 172 14.37 12.26 5.32
C PHE A 172 14.17 10.74 5.33
N LEU A 173 14.64 10.05 4.30
CA LEU A 173 14.63 8.58 4.21
C LEU A 173 15.39 7.93 5.36
N LYS A 174 16.58 8.44 5.66
CA LYS A 174 17.40 7.97 6.79
C LYS A 174 16.70 8.20 8.12
N LEU A 175 16.16 9.38 8.36
CA LEU A 175 15.44 9.69 9.59
C LEU A 175 14.22 8.80 9.77
N GLY A 176 13.41 8.64 8.72
CA GLY A 176 12.32 7.68 8.80
C GLY A 176 12.85 6.28 9.13
N LYS A 177 13.91 5.82 8.46
CA LYS A 177 14.44 4.47 8.68
C LYS A 177 14.94 4.28 10.12
N ASP A 178 15.77 5.18 10.60
CA ASP A 178 16.44 5.06 11.89
C ASP A 178 15.46 5.30 13.06
N PHE A 179 14.45 6.17 12.88
CA PHE A 179 13.51 6.54 13.96
C PHE A 179 12.15 5.83 13.90
N LEU A 180 11.74 5.31 12.74
CA LEU A 180 10.48 4.56 12.58
C LEU A 180 10.72 3.10 12.26
N ALA A 181 11.58 2.81 11.27
CA ALA A 181 11.69 1.46 10.73
C ALA A 181 12.45 0.49 11.63
N GLU A 182 13.68 0.82 11.99
CA GLU A 182 14.54 -0.08 12.76
C GLU A 182 14.00 -0.35 14.18
N PRO A 183 13.49 0.64 14.95
CA PRO A 183 12.96 0.36 16.29
C PRO A 183 11.73 -0.56 16.28
N LEU A 184 10.84 -0.36 15.32
CA LEU A 184 9.67 -1.23 15.15
C LEU A 184 10.06 -2.62 14.63
N LYS A 185 11.14 -2.71 13.84
CA LYS A 185 11.68 -3.98 13.33
C LYS A 185 12.37 -4.80 14.42
N GLU A 186 13.12 -4.16 15.31
CA GLU A 186 13.74 -4.84 16.46
C GLU A 186 12.69 -5.49 17.35
N LYS A 187 11.59 -4.78 17.61
CA LYS A 187 10.47 -5.28 18.43
C LYS A 187 9.41 -6.04 17.65
N TYR A 188 9.65 -6.34 16.37
CA TYR A 188 8.61 -6.88 15.49
C TYR A 188 8.09 -8.26 15.95
N HIS A 189 8.97 -9.10 16.49
CA HIS A 189 8.61 -10.41 17.04
C HIS A 189 7.65 -10.30 18.24
N GLU A 190 7.76 -9.25 19.06
CA GLU A 190 6.88 -9.03 20.22
C GLU A 190 5.41 -8.83 19.81
N TYR A 191 5.14 -8.35 18.59
CA TYR A 191 3.78 -8.20 18.05
C TYR A 191 3.03 -9.53 17.95
N ALA A 192 3.72 -10.67 18.02
CA ALA A 192 3.10 -11.98 18.14
C ALA A 192 2.26 -12.15 19.41
N CYS A 193 2.60 -11.42 20.47
CA CYS A 193 2.00 -11.51 21.79
C CYS A 193 0.73 -10.66 21.95
N TYR A 194 0.53 -9.69 21.07
CA TYR A 194 -0.48 -8.64 21.24
C TYR A 194 -1.77 -8.91 20.44
N ASN A 195 -2.91 -8.51 21.01
CA ASN A 195 -4.13 -8.26 20.25
C ASN A 195 -4.07 -6.87 19.57
N LYS A 196 -5.06 -6.52 18.74
CA LYS A 196 -5.09 -5.22 18.03
C LYS A 196 -4.87 -4.01 18.94
N LEU A 197 -5.53 -3.98 20.10
CA LEU A 197 -5.41 -2.88 21.05
C LEU A 197 -3.99 -2.81 21.66
N GLY A 198 -3.46 -3.96 22.07
CA GLY A 198 -2.11 -4.10 22.59
C GLY A 198 -1.03 -3.70 21.59
N ALA A 199 -1.26 -4.00 20.31
CA ALA A 199 -0.35 -3.64 19.23
C ALA A 199 -0.25 -2.14 19.03
N VAL A 200 -1.39 -1.44 18.98
CA VAL A 200 -1.43 0.02 18.92
C VAL A 200 -0.68 0.60 20.11
N HIS A 201 -0.92 0.07 21.32
CA HIS A 201 -0.22 0.52 22.53
C HIS A 201 1.31 0.29 22.45
N ASN A 202 1.76 -0.87 22.00
CA ASN A 202 3.18 -1.19 21.88
C ASN A 202 3.88 -0.36 20.79
N THR A 203 3.19 -0.12 19.66
CA THR A 203 3.64 0.81 18.62
C THR A 203 3.82 2.21 19.20
N CYS A 204 2.79 2.74 19.89
CA CYS A 204 2.86 4.06 20.52
C CYS A 204 4.01 4.17 21.51
N LYS A 205 4.20 3.15 22.36
CA LYS A 205 5.28 3.11 23.35
C LYS A 205 6.65 3.10 22.68
N THR A 206 6.87 2.21 21.72
CA THR A 206 8.13 2.08 20.99
C THR A 206 8.52 3.38 20.28
N LEU A 207 7.54 4.04 19.66
CA LEU A 207 7.77 5.33 19.02
C LEU A 207 8.01 6.43 20.03
N THR A 208 7.29 6.44 21.15
CA THR A 208 7.53 7.41 22.22
C THR A 208 8.95 7.27 22.76
N ASP A 209 9.42 6.06 23.08
CA ASP A 209 10.78 5.82 23.60
C ASP A 209 11.88 6.36 22.65
N VAL A 210 11.61 6.38 21.34
CA VAL A 210 12.55 6.81 20.29
C VAL A 210 12.40 8.31 19.93
N PHE A 211 11.18 8.84 19.89
CA PHE A 211 10.88 10.23 19.50
C PHE A 211 10.87 11.21 20.66
N PHE A 212 10.60 10.77 21.88
CA PHE A 212 10.49 11.66 23.04
C PHE A 212 11.82 12.30 23.46
N PRO A 213 12.99 11.62 23.42
CA PRO A 213 14.25 12.26 23.75
C PRO A 213 14.58 13.46 22.83
N PRO A 214 14.39 13.38 21.49
CA PRO A 214 14.53 14.54 20.60
C PRO A 214 13.42 15.61 20.73
N VAL A 215 12.15 15.22 20.94
CA VAL A 215 11.01 16.17 20.96
C VAL A 215 10.88 16.91 22.29
N ALA A 216 11.06 16.23 23.42
CA ALA A 216 11.09 16.86 24.74
C ALA A 216 12.24 17.88 24.85
N PHE A 217 13.33 17.63 24.13
CA PHE A 217 14.49 18.50 24.00
C PHE A 217 14.19 19.79 23.20
N ILE A 218 13.54 19.70 22.03
CA ILE A 218 13.10 20.90 21.29
C ILE A 218 12.03 21.68 22.08
N ALA A 219 11.13 20.98 22.76
CA ALA A 219 10.15 21.60 23.66
C ALA A 219 10.83 22.30 24.86
N ALA A 220 11.96 21.78 25.35
CA ALA A 220 12.77 22.39 26.41
C ALA A 220 13.38 23.73 25.96
N ILE A 221 13.91 23.78 24.74
CA ILE A 221 14.46 24.98 24.11
C ILE A 221 13.37 26.06 23.97
N LYS A 222 12.14 25.68 23.60
CA LYS A 222 11.05 26.62 23.35
C LYS A 222 10.29 27.10 24.59
N LYS A 223 10.16 26.26 25.63
CA LYS A 223 9.26 26.52 26.78
C LYS A 223 9.95 26.45 28.15
N GLY A 224 11.27 26.18 28.18
CA GLY A 224 12.08 26.12 29.38
C GLY A 224 12.03 24.76 30.11
N PRO A 225 13.06 24.45 30.93
CA PRO A 225 13.31 23.11 31.49
C PRO A 225 12.23 22.59 32.48
N LYS A 226 11.31 23.46 32.93
CA LYS A 226 10.21 23.07 33.82
C LYS A 226 9.13 22.23 33.13
N VAL A 227 8.96 22.37 31.81
CA VAL A 227 7.96 21.62 31.02
C VAL A 227 8.41 20.17 30.81
N VAL A 228 9.71 19.94 30.65
CA VAL A 228 10.31 18.60 30.50
C VAL A 228 10.09 17.74 31.74
N LYS A 229 10.24 18.32 32.94
CA LYS A 229 9.97 17.62 34.21
C LYS A 229 8.50 17.24 34.43
N ALA A 230 7.56 17.85 33.70
CA ALA A 230 6.14 17.49 33.74
C ALA A 230 5.79 16.39 32.73
N LEU A 231 6.55 16.29 31.64
CA LEU A 231 6.39 15.29 30.59
C LEU A 231 7.09 13.95 30.91
N LEU A 232 8.14 13.97 31.73
CA LEU A 232 8.90 12.78 32.16
C LEU A 232 8.41 12.17 33.49
N LYS A 233 7.39 12.76 34.14
CA LYS A 233 6.81 12.23 35.37
C LYS A 233 5.58 11.39 35.04
N ASP A 234 5.78 10.18 34.52
CA ASP A 234 4.75 9.14 34.54
C ASP A 234 5.31 7.73 34.72
N ASP A 235 6.50 7.62 35.31
CA ASP A 235 7.04 6.37 35.84
C ASP A 235 7.15 6.46 37.37
N ASP A 236 6.20 5.87 38.09
CA ASP A 236 6.36 5.50 39.51
C ASP A 236 6.46 3.97 39.61
N PRO A 237 7.59 3.40 40.04
CA PRO A 237 7.87 1.97 39.99
C PRO A 237 7.50 1.19 41.26
N ASP A 238 6.68 1.72 42.18
CA ASP A 238 6.22 0.94 43.34
C ASP A 238 4.71 1.05 43.57
N GLY A 239 4.05 -0.11 43.60
CA GLY A 239 2.60 -0.21 43.57
C GLY A 239 1.94 0.21 44.88
N SER A 240 1.29 1.38 44.89
CA SER A 240 0.06 1.60 45.69
C SER A 240 -0.67 2.89 45.31
N THR A 241 -1.24 2.95 44.11
CA THR A 241 -2.40 3.82 43.87
C THR A 241 -3.43 3.06 43.05
N VAL A 242 -4.44 2.59 43.75
CA VAL A 242 -5.73 2.21 43.16
C VAL A 242 -6.18 3.38 42.29
N ILE A 243 -6.17 3.20 40.96
CA ILE A 243 -6.95 4.04 40.08
C ILE A 243 -8.40 3.79 40.48
N LYS A 244 -8.96 4.70 41.30
CA LYS A 244 -10.41 4.79 41.43
C LYS A 244 -10.95 5.04 40.02
N PRO A 245 -11.97 4.29 39.57
CA PRO A 245 -12.61 4.57 38.29
C PRO A 245 -12.96 6.04 38.26
N ALA A 246 -12.59 6.72 37.18
CA ALA A 246 -12.94 8.11 36.96
C ALA A 246 -14.43 8.28 37.28
N GLN A 247 -14.72 9.09 38.30
CA GLN A 247 -16.08 9.46 38.60
C GLN A 247 -16.67 10.10 37.35
N VAL A 248 -17.86 9.62 36.98
CA VAL A 248 -18.75 10.23 36.00
C VAL A 248 -18.83 11.72 36.30
N LEU A 249 -18.09 12.53 35.54
CA LEU A 249 -18.16 13.97 35.62
C LEU A 249 -19.50 14.41 35.04
N THR A 250 -20.36 14.88 35.93
CA THR A 250 -21.65 15.46 35.61
C THR A 250 -21.47 16.76 34.82
N ILE A 251 -22.10 16.82 33.65
CA ILE A 251 -22.08 17.96 32.74
C ILE A 251 -22.77 19.17 33.41
N PRO A 252 -22.14 20.36 33.47
CA PRO A 252 -22.78 21.57 33.95
C PRO A 252 -23.95 21.97 33.05
N LYS A 253 -25.10 22.27 33.67
CA LYS A 253 -26.25 22.83 32.97
C LYS A 253 -25.96 24.30 32.61
N SER A 254 -25.91 24.57 31.30
CA SER A 254 -25.86 25.86 30.59
C SER A 254 -24.47 26.45 30.27
N PRO A 255 -24.19 26.79 29.00
CA PRO A 255 -22.99 27.53 28.60
C PRO A 255 -23.21 29.05 28.64
N THR A 256 -22.17 29.79 29.04
CA THR A 256 -22.10 31.25 28.93
C THR A 256 -21.84 31.71 27.48
N LYS A 257 -22.38 32.90 27.14
CA LYS A 257 -22.53 33.48 25.78
C LYS A 257 -21.30 33.53 24.85
N ARG A 258 -20.07 33.27 25.32
CA ARG A 258 -18.86 33.38 24.48
C ARG A 258 -18.41 32.07 23.83
N SER A 259 -18.96 30.92 24.24
CA SER A 259 -18.74 29.61 23.61
C SER A 259 -19.75 29.28 22.49
N GLN A 260 -20.76 30.14 22.25
CA GLN A 260 -21.82 29.89 21.27
C GLN A 260 -21.40 29.97 19.80
N LEU A 261 -20.23 30.53 19.47
CA LEU A 261 -19.77 30.67 18.07
C LEU A 261 -18.75 29.61 17.62
N ARG A 262 -18.31 28.72 18.50
CA ARG A 262 -17.29 27.69 18.16
C ARG A 262 -17.71 26.26 18.49
N TRP A 263 -18.88 26.06 19.09
CA TRP A 263 -19.41 24.75 19.49
C TRP A 263 -20.63 24.29 18.70
N SER A 264 -20.96 24.92 17.56
CA SER A 264 -22.10 24.52 16.72
C SER A 264 -21.80 23.37 15.74
N PHE A 265 -20.72 22.60 15.92
CA PHE A 265 -20.35 21.53 14.98
C PHE A 265 -20.14 20.13 15.57
N ILE A 266 -20.23 19.92 16.90
CA ILE A 266 -19.89 18.61 17.48
C ILE A 266 -20.98 17.97 18.35
N ASP A 267 -22.05 18.66 18.76
CA ASP A 267 -23.08 18.05 19.62
C ASP A 267 -24.43 17.78 18.91
N GLN A 268 -24.42 16.83 17.97
CA GLN A 268 -25.64 16.20 17.44
C GLN A 268 -25.45 14.71 17.12
N ALA A 269 -24.69 13.98 17.94
CA ALA A 269 -24.55 12.51 17.86
C ALA A 269 -25.49 11.75 18.83
N GLY A 270 -26.48 12.42 19.41
CA GLY A 270 -27.38 11.85 20.42
C GLY A 270 -28.81 12.38 20.39
N ARG A 271 -29.35 12.68 19.20
CA ARG A 271 -30.80 12.72 18.88
C ARG A 271 -30.98 13.08 17.40
N GLU A 272 -31.79 12.26 16.71
CA GLU A 272 -32.35 12.44 15.36
C GLU A 272 -31.55 13.31 14.40
N VAL A 273 -30.67 12.66 13.63
CA VAL A 273 -30.13 13.26 12.41
C VAL A 273 -31.30 13.40 11.41
N ASN A 274 -31.85 14.62 11.30
CA ASN A 274 -32.81 14.99 10.27
C ASN A 274 -32.14 14.83 8.88
N PRO A 275 -32.79 14.20 7.88
CA PRO A 275 -32.14 13.44 6.83
C PRO A 275 -31.93 14.28 5.58
N VAL A 276 -30.83 15.03 5.53
CA VAL A 276 -30.50 15.86 4.35
C VAL A 276 -29.12 15.63 3.76
N PHE A 277 -28.22 14.87 4.41
CA PHE A 277 -26.96 14.42 3.79
C PHE A 277 -26.81 12.90 3.64
N TYR A 278 -27.88 12.15 3.95
CA TYR A 278 -28.12 10.75 3.57
C TYR A 278 -29.38 10.57 2.67
N LYS A 279 -29.83 11.65 2.02
CA LYS A 279 -30.69 11.56 0.82
C LYS A 279 -29.75 11.81 -0.36
N HIS A 280 -29.02 10.83 -0.87
CA HIS A 280 -29.59 9.80 -1.73
C HIS A 280 -29.15 8.40 -1.26
N GLN A 281 -29.87 7.86 -0.27
CA GLN A 281 -30.33 6.49 -0.47
C GLN A 281 -31.22 6.52 -1.72
N TYR A 282 -30.63 6.23 -2.88
CA TYR A 282 -31.39 5.48 -3.87
C TYR A 282 -31.68 4.14 -3.17
N LYS A 283 -32.82 4.07 -2.49
CA LYS A 283 -33.55 2.82 -2.43
C LYS A 283 -33.94 2.54 -3.87
N SER A 284 -33.01 1.97 -4.65
CA SER A 284 -33.43 1.11 -5.74
C SER A 284 -34.35 0.07 -5.10
N PRO A 285 -35.61 -0.09 -5.54
CA PRO A 285 -36.49 -1.13 -5.05
C PRO A 285 -36.01 -2.55 -5.44
N TYR A 286 -34.85 -2.66 -6.09
CA TYR A 286 -34.28 -3.89 -6.56
C TYR A 286 -32.88 -4.03 -5.94
N LEU A 287 -32.72 -5.02 -5.03
CA LEU A 287 -31.66 -6.04 -4.99
C LEU A 287 -31.32 -6.54 -3.59
N GLU A 288 -31.48 -7.84 -3.42
CA GLU A 288 -31.00 -8.61 -2.27
C GLU A 288 -29.49 -8.96 -2.37
N SER A 289 -28.73 -8.41 -3.32
CA SER A 289 -27.28 -8.61 -3.42
C SER A 289 -26.52 -7.30 -3.16
N LYS A 290 -25.86 -7.19 -2.00
CA LYS A 290 -24.82 -6.16 -1.79
C LYS A 290 -23.69 -6.41 -2.79
N PRO A 291 -23.05 -5.37 -3.38
CA PRO A 291 -21.87 -5.57 -4.20
C PRO A 291 -20.81 -6.32 -3.38
N PRO A 292 -20.07 -7.27 -3.99
CA PRO A 292 -18.94 -7.90 -3.34
C PRO A 292 -17.99 -6.80 -2.88
N ARG A 293 -17.31 -6.99 -1.74
CA ARG A 293 -16.41 -5.98 -1.17
C ARG A 293 -15.26 -5.70 -2.14
N ILE A 294 -15.43 -4.77 -3.06
CA ILE A 294 -14.34 -4.16 -3.79
C ILE A 294 -13.71 -3.15 -2.82
N GLY A 295 -12.65 -3.57 -2.11
CA GLY A 295 -11.88 -2.65 -1.27
C GLY A 295 -11.64 -2.97 0.21
N MET A 296 -11.45 -4.24 0.61
CA MET A 296 -10.61 -4.53 1.80
C MET A 296 -9.78 -5.77 1.50
N ALA A 297 -8.51 -5.60 1.17
CA ALA A 297 -7.59 -6.73 1.00
C ALA A 297 -6.19 -6.39 1.51
N GLU A 298 -6.16 -5.94 2.77
CA GLU A 298 -4.94 -5.97 3.56
C GLU A 298 -4.80 -7.29 4.35
N GLU A 299 -5.81 -8.18 4.34
CA GLU A 299 -5.84 -9.27 5.32
C GLU A 299 -5.13 -10.58 4.93
N TYR A 300 -4.78 -10.86 3.65
CA TYR A 300 -4.22 -12.17 3.27
C TYR A 300 -3.19 -12.13 2.12
N PRO A 301 -2.09 -12.91 2.20
CA PRO A 301 -1.20 -13.10 1.05
C PRO A 301 -1.86 -13.99 0.00
N SER A 302 -2.01 -13.48 -1.22
CA SER A 302 -2.49 -14.29 -2.36
C SER A 302 -1.52 -15.44 -2.63
N GLU A 303 -2.07 -16.64 -2.86
CA GLU A 303 -1.27 -17.82 -3.15
C GLU A 303 -0.55 -17.71 -4.48
N SER A 304 -1.07 -16.89 -5.41
CA SER A 304 -0.53 -16.65 -6.76
C SER A 304 0.98 -16.36 -6.81
N TYR A 305 1.51 -15.65 -5.80
CA TYR A 305 2.95 -15.34 -5.69
C TYR A 305 3.81 -16.57 -5.38
N THR A 306 3.23 -17.56 -4.71
CA THR A 306 3.90 -18.80 -4.27
C THR A 306 3.58 -20.00 -5.15
N LEU A 307 2.47 -19.98 -5.90
CA LEU A 307 2.01 -21.11 -6.70
C LEU A 307 3.06 -21.62 -7.70
N LEU A 308 3.24 -22.94 -7.72
CA LEU A 308 4.10 -23.67 -8.65
C LEU A 308 3.30 -24.53 -9.65
N THR A 309 1.96 -24.50 -9.54
CA THR A 309 1.06 -25.19 -10.46
C THR A 309 1.33 -24.78 -11.90
N LYS A 310 1.20 -25.73 -12.83
CA LYS A 310 1.33 -25.47 -14.27
C LYS A 310 0.09 -24.70 -14.74
N MET A 311 0.28 -23.55 -15.37
CA MET A 311 -0.83 -22.78 -15.96
C MET A 311 -1.35 -23.51 -17.20
N LYS A 312 -2.67 -23.69 -17.26
CA LYS A 312 -3.39 -24.27 -18.40
C LYS A 312 -4.36 -23.22 -18.91
N PRO A 313 -4.43 -22.98 -20.23
CA PRO A 313 -5.30 -21.95 -20.77
C PRO A 313 -6.73 -22.09 -20.25
N LEU A 314 -7.38 -20.95 -19.95
CA LEU A 314 -8.79 -20.92 -19.58
C LEU A 314 -9.63 -21.67 -20.61
N SER A 315 -10.65 -22.39 -20.13
CA SER A 315 -11.53 -23.28 -20.89
C SER A 315 -10.83 -24.38 -21.70
N GLY A 316 -9.53 -24.64 -21.46
CA GLY A 316 -8.73 -25.57 -22.29
C GLY A 316 -8.56 -25.09 -23.74
N LYS A 317 -8.76 -23.79 -23.97
CA LYS A 317 -8.79 -23.19 -25.30
C LYS A 317 -7.43 -22.61 -25.64
N ASP A 318 -6.66 -23.35 -26.45
CA ASP A 318 -5.35 -22.86 -26.94
C ASP A 318 -5.48 -21.55 -27.75
N GLU A 319 -6.67 -21.24 -28.30
CA GLU A 319 -6.97 -19.96 -28.96
C GLU A 319 -6.86 -18.73 -28.05
N LEU A 320 -6.95 -18.90 -26.73
CA LEU A 320 -6.77 -17.82 -25.75
C LEU A 320 -5.30 -17.48 -25.50
N VAL A 321 -4.38 -18.29 -26.02
CA VAL A 321 -2.94 -18.08 -25.91
C VAL A 321 -2.38 -17.70 -27.26
N ASP A 322 -1.57 -16.65 -27.30
CA ASP A 322 -0.78 -16.35 -28.48
C ASP A 322 0.30 -17.43 -28.65
N THR A 323 -0.02 -18.46 -29.46
CA THR A 323 0.83 -19.63 -29.67
C THR A 323 2.15 -19.27 -30.35
N HIS A 324 2.15 -18.24 -31.20
CA HIS A 324 3.37 -17.72 -31.81
C HIS A 324 4.29 -17.18 -30.73
N LEU A 325 3.80 -16.24 -29.90
CA LEU A 325 4.58 -15.70 -28.80
C LEU A 325 5.02 -16.79 -27.82
N LYS A 326 4.14 -17.75 -27.49
CA LYS A 326 4.45 -18.86 -26.57
C LYS A 326 5.53 -19.81 -27.09
N ASN A 327 5.66 -19.98 -28.40
CA ASN A 327 6.60 -20.94 -28.99
C ASN A 327 7.95 -20.31 -29.39
N VAL A 328 7.99 -19.01 -29.69
CA VAL A 328 9.26 -18.34 -30.06
C VAL A 328 10.25 -18.35 -28.89
N GLU A 329 11.45 -18.89 -29.10
CA GLU A 329 12.49 -18.93 -28.08
C GLU A 329 13.01 -17.52 -27.75
N ILE A 330 13.25 -17.25 -26.46
CA ILE A 330 13.94 -16.06 -25.98
C ILE A 330 15.21 -16.52 -25.28
N LYS A 331 16.36 -16.05 -25.76
CA LYS A 331 17.65 -16.38 -25.16
C LYS A 331 18.04 -15.35 -24.10
N PRO A 332 18.77 -15.72 -23.03
CA PRO A 332 19.16 -14.80 -21.96
C PRO A 332 19.89 -13.53 -22.45
N GLU A 333 20.71 -13.63 -23.49
CA GLU A 333 21.42 -12.49 -24.08
C GLU A 333 20.51 -11.44 -24.76
N GLN A 334 19.25 -11.79 -25.04
CA GLN A 334 18.26 -10.86 -25.59
C GLN A 334 17.59 -10.00 -24.50
N LEU A 335 17.77 -10.34 -23.22
CA LEU A 335 17.23 -9.59 -22.10
C LEU A 335 18.00 -8.28 -21.92
N LYS A 336 17.34 -7.16 -22.19
CA LYS A 336 17.88 -5.82 -21.91
C LYS A 336 17.11 -5.22 -20.75
N LYS A 337 17.78 -4.93 -19.63
CA LYS A 337 17.12 -4.33 -18.46
C LYS A 337 16.39 -3.05 -18.91
N PHE A 338 15.09 -3.01 -18.66
CA PHE A 338 14.24 -1.89 -18.99
C PHE A 338 14.27 -0.91 -17.82
N ALA A 339 14.45 0.38 -18.12
CA ALA A 339 14.47 1.42 -17.09
C ALA A 339 13.03 1.84 -16.76
N GLY A 340 12.67 1.80 -15.47
CA GLY A 340 11.33 2.18 -14.98
C GLY A 340 10.63 1.04 -14.22
N GLY A 341 9.70 1.41 -13.34
CA GLY A 341 8.96 0.46 -12.48
C GLY A 341 9.72 0.04 -11.21
N ILE A 342 8.99 -0.60 -10.29
CA ILE A 342 9.52 -1.11 -9.01
C ILE A 342 10.07 -2.55 -9.16
N THR A 343 9.58 -3.27 -10.18
CA THR A 343 9.90 -4.68 -10.41
C THR A 343 10.96 -4.88 -11.49
N ASP A 344 11.67 -6.01 -11.44
CA ASP A 344 12.63 -6.36 -12.50
C ASP A 344 11.90 -6.56 -13.83
N THR A 345 12.24 -5.73 -14.80
CA THR A 345 11.61 -5.70 -16.12
C THR A 345 12.68 -5.71 -17.21
N TYR A 346 12.47 -6.53 -18.24
CA TYR A 346 13.41 -6.66 -19.35
C TYR A 346 12.70 -6.43 -20.67
N MET A 347 13.26 -5.55 -21.51
CA MET A 347 12.87 -5.45 -22.90
C MET A 347 13.50 -6.61 -23.68
N VAL A 348 12.71 -7.24 -24.52
CA VAL A 348 13.13 -8.32 -25.39
C VAL A 348 12.71 -8.00 -26.82
N LYS A 349 13.60 -8.27 -27.77
CA LYS A 349 13.30 -8.28 -29.20
C LYS A 349 13.46 -9.70 -29.72
N LEU A 350 12.35 -10.29 -30.17
CA LEU A 350 12.29 -11.62 -30.77
C LEU A 350 12.95 -11.63 -32.16
N ALA A 351 13.23 -12.83 -32.67
CA ALA A 351 13.92 -13.02 -33.94
C ALA A 351 13.13 -12.47 -35.15
N ASP A 352 11.80 -12.49 -35.08
CA ASP A 352 10.90 -11.94 -36.09
C ASP A 352 10.78 -10.40 -36.03
N GLY A 353 11.48 -9.76 -35.09
CA GLY A 353 11.44 -8.32 -34.85
C GLY A 353 10.38 -7.88 -33.85
N THR A 354 9.48 -8.77 -33.41
CA THR A 354 8.48 -8.48 -32.37
C THR A 354 9.19 -8.04 -31.09
N GLN A 355 8.72 -6.96 -30.48
CA GLN A 355 9.23 -6.47 -29.21
C GLN A 355 8.22 -6.73 -28.10
N GLY A 356 8.72 -6.86 -26.89
CA GLY A 356 7.89 -7.02 -25.70
C GLY A 356 8.68 -6.88 -24.42
N ILE A 357 7.94 -6.99 -23.32
CA ILE A 357 8.43 -6.91 -21.95
C ILE A 357 8.37 -8.30 -21.33
N PHE A 358 9.50 -8.75 -20.83
CA PHE A 358 9.61 -9.93 -19.97
C PHE A 358 9.70 -9.50 -18.50
N LYS A 359 8.75 -9.96 -17.69
CA LYS A 359 8.73 -9.78 -16.23
C LYS A 359 8.96 -11.14 -15.57
N PRO A 360 10.18 -11.46 -15.12
CA PRO A 360 10.43 -12.69 -14.39
C PRO A 360 9.69 -12.67 -13.05
N ARG A 361 9.28 -13.85 -12.61
CA ARG A 361 8.87 -14.11 -11.23
C ARG A 361 10.05 -13.80 -10.33
N LYS A 362 9.82 -12.92 -9.36
CA LYS A 362 10.76 -12.64 -8.29
C LYS A 362 10.04 -12.84 -6.96
N PRO A 363 10.27 -13.97 -6.25
CA PRO A 363 9.51 -14.33 -5.06
C PRO A 363 9.53 -13.26 -3.94
N THR A 364 10.58 -12.46 -3.89
CA THR A 364 10.73 -11.37 -2.90
C THR A 364 10.00 -10.08 -3.28
N ASP A 365 9.44 -10.00 -4.49
CA ASP A 365 8.81 -8.82 -5.05
C ASP A 365 7.30 -9.05 -5.13
N TRP A 366 6.58 -8.31 -4.28
CA TRP A 366 5.14 -8.46 -4.09
C TRP A 366 4.32 -7.96 -5.28
N ALA A 367 4.92 -7.24 -6.24
CA ALA A 367 4.28 -6.81 -7.49
C ALA A 367 4.68 -7.68 -8.69
N SER A 368 5.62 -8.62 -8.51
CA SER A 368 6.12 -9.55 -9.55
C SER A 368 5.21 -10.78 -9.70
N ASN A 369 3.92 -10.55 -10.01
CA ASN A 369 2.95 -11.63 -10.24
C ASN A 369 2.74 -11.90 -11.73
N TYR A 370 3.63 -12.71 -12.31
CA TYR A 370 3.50 -13.06 -13.72
C TYR A 370 2.23 -13.86 -14.05
N ARG A 371 1.66 -14.58 -13.06
CA ARG A 371 0.44 -15.39 -13.25
C ARG A 371 -0.78 -14.49 -13.44
N ALA A 372 -0.87 -13.42 -12.66
CA ALA A 372 -1.93 -12.41 -12.81
C ALA A 372 -1.85 -11.68 -14.16
N GLU A 373 -0.65 -11.36 -14.64
CA GLU A 373 -0.45 -10.75 -15.97
C GLU A 373 -0.97 -11.66 -17.10
N VAL A 374 -0.64 -12.95 -17.07
CA VAL A 374 -1.12 -13.92 -18.06
C VAL A 374 -2.63 -14.14 -17.92
N LEU A 375 -3.14 -14.27 -16.69
CA LEU A 375 -4.56 -14.46 -16.45
C LEU A 375 -5.39 -13.26 -16.93
N ALA A 376 -4.92 -12.03 -16.74
CA ALA A 376 -5.60 -10.84 -17.22
C ALA A 376 -5.79 -10.89 -18.74
N TYR A 377 -4.74 -11.28 -19.49
CA TYR A 377 -4.85 -11.47 -20.94
C TYR A 377 -5.82 -12.59 -21.32
N GLU A 378 -5.78 -13.74 -20.65
CA GLU A 378 -6.69 -14.83 -20.97
C GLU A 378 -8.16 -14.49 -20.65
N VAL A 379 -8.43 -13.73 -19.59
CA VAL A 379 -9.78 -13.22 -19.27
C VAL A 379 -10.23 -12.19 -20.32
N ASP A 380 -9.34 -11.27 -20.72
CA ASP A 380 -9.60 -10.32 -21.81
C ASP A 380 -10.00 -11.03 -23.12
N LYS A 381 -9.21 -12.04 -23.51
CA LYS A 381 -9.48 -12.88 -24.68
C LYS A 381 -10.75 -13.70 -24.55
N LEU A 382 -11.02 -14.27 -23.37
CA LEU A 382 -12.25 -15.01 -23.11
C LEU A 382 -13.48 -14.12 -23.36
N LEU A 383 -13.38 -12.84 -23.02
CA LEU A 383 -14.46 -11.86 -23.12
C LEU A 383 -14.51 -11.09 -24.46
N ASP A 384 -13.48 -11.21 -25.31
CA ASP A 384 -13.28 -10.42 -26.54
C ASP A 384 -13.27 -8.90 -26.29
N LEU A 385 -12.54 -8.44 -25.27
CA LEU A 385 -12.47 -7.00 -24.94
C LEU A 385 -11.34 -6.25 -25.66
N ASP A 386 -10.26 -6.93 -26.02
CA ASP A 386 -9.10 -6.38 -26.75
C ASP A 386 -8.37 -5.25 -26.00
N ILE A 387 -8.34 -5.32 -24.68
CA ILE A 387 -7.74 -4.33 -23.78
C ILE A 387 -6.30 -4.73 -23.43
N VAL A 388 -6.04 -6.00 -23.18
CA VAL A 388 -4.74 -6.46 -22.68
C VAL A 388 -3.86 -6.91 -23.85
N PRO A 389 -2.66 -6.32 -24.04
CA PRO A 389 -1.75 -6.78 -25.07
C PRO A 389 -1.40 -8.28 -24.90
N PRO A 390 -1.13 -9.00 -25.99
CA PRO A 390 -0.78 -10.42 -25.94
C PRO A 390 0.26 -10.75 -24.87
N THR A 391 -0.15 -11.55 -23.87
CA THR A 391 0.68 -11.87 -22.70
C THR A 391 0.71 -13.37 -22.46
N VAL A 392 1.90 -13.96 -22.41
CA VAL A 392 2.08 -15.42 -22.29
C VAL A 392 3.09 -15.78 -21.20
N GLU A 393 2.97 -16.98 -20.63
CA GLU A 393 4.02 -17.55 -19.77
C GLU A 393 5.28 -17.83 -20.60
N LYS A 394 6.44 -17.42 -20.08
CA LYS A 394 7.75 -17.71 -20.66
C LYS A 394 8.76 -18.16 -19.62
N THR A 395 9.70 -18.96 -20.08
CA THR A 395 10.91 -19.31 -19.33
C THR A 395 12.11 -18.88 -20.17
N VAL A 396 12.99 -18.07 -19.58
CA VAL A 396 14.22 -17.55 -20.21
C VAL A 396 15.39 -17.92 -19.32
N GLY A 397 16.22 -18.87 -19.75
CA GLY A 397 17.15 -19.54 -18.83
C GLY A 397 16.39 -20.21 -17.69
N ASP A 398 16.77 -19.92 -16.45
CA ASP A 398 16.08 -20.44 -15.25
C ASP A 398 14.95 -19.51 -14.74
N MET A 399 14.74 -18.37 -15.42
CA MET A 399 13.74 -17.38 -15.01
C MET A 399 12.40 -17.67 -15.66
N LYS A 400 11.42 -18.04 -14.85
CA LYS A 400 10.01 -18.16 -15.24
C LYS A 400 9.31 -16.81 -15.08
N GLY A 401 8.47 -16.39 -16.01
CA GLY A 401 7.81 -15.08 -15.98
C GLY A 401 6.72 -14.90 -17.04
N SER A 402 6.27 -13.67 -17.20
CA SER A 402 5.34 -13.27 -18.26
C SER A 402 6.10 -12.54 -19.35
N PHE A 403 5.71 -12.78 -20.60
CA PHE A 403 6.14 -12.00 -21.75
C PHE A 403 4.91 -11.32 -22.35
N GLN A 404 4.90 -9.98 -22.33
CA GLN A 404 3.84 -9.16 -22.91
C GLN A 404 4.36 -8.46 -24.16
N LYS A 405 3.68 -8.63 -25.29
CA LYS A 405 4.01 -7.94 -26.55
C LYS A 405 3.85 -6.44 -26.39
N PHE A 406 4.77 -5.67 -26.97
CA PHE A 406 4.62 -4.22 -27.03
C PHE A 406 3.51 -3.83 -27.99
N GLU A 407 2.69 -2.90 -27.54
CA GLU A 407 1.61 -2.33 -28.32
C GLU A 407 2.04 -1.02 -28.98
N ASN A 408 1.50 -0.73 -30.15
CA ASN A 408 1.82 0.48 -30.89
C ASN A 408 0.99 1.66 -30.36
N SER A 409 1.48 2.28 -29.28
CA SER A 409 0.86 3.45 -28.66
C SER A 409 1.54 4.76 -29.07
N ILE A 410 0.79 5.87 -29.00
CA ILE A 410 1.35 7.22 -29.12
C ILE A 410 1.92 7.74 -27.80
N GLY A 411 1.63 7.05 -26.70
CA GLY A 411 2.15 7.33 -25.37
C GLY A 411 1.29 6.72 -24.28
N ASP A 412 1.64 7.05 -23.03
CA ASP A 412 0.89 6.62 -21.85
C ASP A 412 -0.31 7.54 -21.55
N GLY A 413 -1.16 7.15 -20.60
CA GLY A 413 -2.27 7.99 -20.14
C GLY A 413 -1.85 9.24 -19.37
N ASN A 414 -0.60 9.37 -18.88
CA ASN A 414 -0.17 10.62 -18.26
C ASN A 414 -0.05 11.74 -19.30
N SER A 415 0.38 11.38 -20.50
CA SER A 415 0.67 12.31 -21.59
C SER A 415 -0.45 12.39 -22.65
N HIS A 416 -1.20 11.30 -22.87
CA HIS A 416 -2.10 11.17 -24.03
C HIS A 416 -3.54 10.76 -23.67
N MET A 417 -3.97 10.81 -22.40
CA MET A 417 -5.33 10.43 -22.01
C MET A 417 -6.43 11.17 -22.77
N SER A 418 -6.21 12.43 -23.17
CA SER A 418 -7.19 13.21 -23.94
C SER A 418 -7.49 12.64 -25.33
N PHE A 419 -6.64 11.74 -25.85
CA PHE A 419 -6.88 11.02 -27.10
C PHE A 419 -7.70 9.74 -26.90
N ALA A 420 -7.83 9.25 -25.66
CA ALA A 420 -8.60 8.06 -25.36
C ALA A 420 -10.11 8.32 -25.54
N LYS A 421 -10.80 7.39 -26.17
CA LYS A 421 -12.26 7.41 -26.27
C LYS A 421 -12.90 7.07 -24.93
N SER A 422 -14.02 7.73 -24.61
CA SER A 422 -14.73 7.47 -23.36
C SER A 422 -15.22 6.02 -23.25
N GLU A 423 -15.68 5.42 -24.35
CA GLU A 423 -16.17 4.03 -24.34
C GLU A 423 -15.07 3.02 -23.99
N GLU A 424 -13.81 3.32 -24.29
CA GLU A 424 -12.66 2.47 -23.95
C GLU A 424 -12.35 2.52 -22.46
N LEU A 425 -12.60 3.68 -21.81
CA LEU A 425 -12.48 3.82 -20.35
C LEU A 425 -13.65 3.15 -19.62
N ASP A 426 -14.86 3.20 -20.19
CA ASP A 426 -16.02 2.48 -19.65
C ASP A 426 -15.78 0.96 -19.71
N LYS A 427 -15.26 0.47 -20.83
CA LYS A 427 -14.80 -0.92 -21.04
C LYS A 427 -13.72 -1.32 -20.05
N GLN A 428 -12.72 -0.46 -19.86
CA GLN A 428 -11.64 -0.69 -18.91
C GLN A 428 -12.14 -0.85 -17.47
N ASP A 429 -13.05 0.00 -17.02
CA ASP A 429 -13.57 -0.10 -15.65
C ASP A 429 -14.42 -1.36 -15.45
N PHE A 430 -15.16 -1.82 -16.47
CA PHE A 430 -15.81 -3.14 -16.44
C PHE A 430 -14.78 -4.26 -16.25
N PHE A 431 -13.69 -4.21 -17.01
CA PHE A 431 -12.62 -5.21 -16.90
C PHE A 431 -11.92 -5.17 -15.53
N ASP A 432 -11.58 -3.98 -15.01
CA ASP A 432 -10.95 -3.80 -13.70
C ASP A 432 -11.85 -4.25 -12.54
N VAL A 433 -13.19 -4.22 -12.68
CA VAL A 433 -14.10 -4.82 -11.68
C VAL A 433 -13.96 -6.34 -11.65
N ILE A 434 -13.81 -7.00 -12.80
CA ILE A 434 -13.62 -8.47 -12.85
C ILE A 434 -12.28 -8.84 -12.19
N ILE A 435 -11.22 -8.16 -12.63
CA ILE A 435 -9.85 -8.50 -12.25
C ILE A 435 -9.39 -7.82 -10.95
N ASP A 436 -10.18 -6.96 -10.30
CA ASP A 436 -9.80 -6.19 -9.11
C ASP A 436 -8.40 -5.54 -9.23
N ASN A 437 -8.13 -4.82 -10.32
CA ASN A 437 -6.84 -4.13 -10.47
C ASN A 437 -6.81 -2.84 -9.63
N ARG A 438 -6.12 -2.90 -8.48
CA ARG A 438 -6.00 -1.77 -7.54
C ARG A 438 -4.78 -0.89 -7.76
N ASP A 439 -4.00 -1.17 -8.79
CA ASP A 439 -2.90 -0.30 -9.20
C ASP A 439 -3.26 0.51 -10.45
N ARG A 440 -4.51 0.43 -10.93
CA ARG A 440 -4.87 1.11 -12.16
C ARG A 440 -4.73 2.62 -12.04
N HIS A 441 -3.75 3.18 -12.76
CA HIS A 441 -3.54 4.60 -12.91
C HIS A 441 -3.17 4.99 -14.35
N LYS A 442 -3.09 6.29 -14.62
CA LYS A 442 -2.85 6.83 -15.97
C LYS A 442 -1.61 6.26 -16.66
N GLY A 443 -0.54 5.99 -15.90
CA GLY A 443 0.68 5.38 -16.42
C GLY A 443 0.53 3.95 -16.95
N ASN A 444 -0.53 3.21 -16.61
CA ASN A 444 -0.73 1.84 -17.12
C ASN A 444 -1.63 1.79 -18.36
N PHE A 445 -1.99 2.94 -18.92
CA PHE A 445 -2.74 3.02 -20.17
C PHE A 445 -1.82 3.32 -21.32
N LEU A 446 -1.84 2.46 -22.34
CA LEU A 446 -1.21 2.69 -23.63
C LEU A 446 -2.27 3.21 -24.60
N VAL A 447 -2.21 4.50 -24.91
CA VAL A 447 -3.19 5.14 -25.78
C VAL A 447 -2.74 5.02 -27.23
N THR A 448 -3.58 4.48 -28.09
CA THR A 448 -3.28 4.33 -29.52
C THR A 448 -3.64 5.60 -30.30
N LYS A 449 -3.09 5.75 -31.51
CA LYS A 449 -3.45 6.86 -32.42
C LYS A 449 -4.94 6.91 -32.78
N ASN A 450 -5.64 5.78 -32.66
CA ASN A 450 -7.07 5.67 -32.98
C ASN A 450 -7.96 5.94 -31.75
N GLY A 451 -7.35 6.27 -30.60
CA GLY A 451 -8.04 6.53 -29.34
C GLY A 451 -8.46 5.29 -28.55
N ASN A 452 -8.04 4.10 -28.97
CA ASN A 452 -8.20 2.87 -28.18
C ASN A 452 -7.22 2.88 -27.01
N VAL A 453 -7.59 2.20 -25.92
CA VAL A 453 -6.77 2.09 -24.71
C VAL A 453 -6.42 0.64 -24.46
N HIS A 454 -5.12 0.33 -24.49
CA HIS A 454 -4.64 -0.94 -23.97
C HIS A 454 -4.11 -0.76 -22.57
N SER A 455 -4.39 -1.72 -21.69
CA SER A 455 -3.93 -1.69 -20.32
C SER A 455 -2.79 -2.65 -20.08
N ILE A 456 -1.84 -2.22 -19.26
CA ILE A 456 -0.68 -3.01 -18.82
C ILE A 456 -0.62 -3.06 -17.29
N ASP A 457 0.41 -3.71 -16.73
CA ASP A 457 0.68 -3.82 -15.30
C ASP A 457 -0.48 -4.43 -14.48
N HIS A 458 -0.80 -5.69 -14.76
CA HIS A 458 -1.82 -6.46 -14.03
C HIS A 458 -1.24 -7.33 -12.91
N GLY A 459 0.02 -7.14 -12.53
CA GLY A 459 0.66 -7.91 -11.46
C GLY A 459 -0.04 -7.84 -10.10
N LEU A 460 -0.84 -6.80 -9.86
CA LEU A 460 -1.61 -6.63 -8.61
C LEU A 460 -3.08 -7.02 -8.73
N SER A 461 -3.51 -7.47 -9.92
CA SER A 461 -4.88 -7.93 -10.16
C SER A 461 -5.20 -9.24 -9.44
N PHE A 462 -6.48 -9.47 -9.18
CA PHE A 462 -7.13 -10.64 -8.58
C PHE A 462 -6.85 -10.86 -7.09
N THR A 463 -5.71 -10.36 -6.61
CA THR A 463 -5.19 -10.60 -5.25
C THR A 463 -5.76 -9.68 -4.18
N GLY A 464 -6.46 -8.63 -4.59
CA GLY A 464 -6.91 -7.55 -3.71
C GLY A 464 -5.78 -6.67 -3.16
N ARG A 465 -4.51 -6.92 -3.53
CA ARG A 465 -3.39 -6.03 -3.19
C ARG A 465 -3.37 -4.80 -4.09
N GLY A 466 -2.77 -3.72 -3.60
CA GLY A 466 -2.57 -2.46 -4.33
C GLY A 466 -3.09 -1.25 -3.57
N TYR A 467 -2.66 -0.06 -4.00
CA TYR A 467 -2.82 1.17 -3.23
C TYR A 467 -4.15 1.91 -3.47
N ASN A 468 -4.90 1.53 -4.51
CA ASN A 468 -6.11 2.22 -4.92
C ASN A 468 -7.32 1.26 -4.96
N PRO A 469 -7.90 0.86 -3.82
CA PRO A 469 -9.16 0.13 -3.81
C PRO A 469 -10.26 0.98 -4.46
N LYS A 470 -10.68 0.62 -5.68
CA LYS A 470 -11.78 1.30 -6.36
C LYS A 470 -13.10 0.78 -5.82
N SER A 471 -13.85 1.64 -5.15
CA SER A 471 -15.25 1.33 -4.81
C SER A 471 -16.07 1.20 -6.09
N PHE A 472 -16.92 0.17 -6.19
CA PHE A 472 -17.82 -0.01 -7.33
C PHE A 472 -18.64 1.25 -7.63
N TYR A 473 -19.09 1.95 -6.59
CA TYR A 473 -19.89 3.18 -6.71
C TYR A 473 -19.20 4.28 -7.53
N ILE A 474 -17.86 4.29 -7.61
CA ILE A 474 -17.10 5.29 -8.39
C ILE A 474 -17.12 4.98 -9.89
N VAL A 475 -17.26 3.70 -10.23
CA VAL A 475 -17.19 3.19 -11.61
C VAL A 475 -18.55 2.75 -12.15
N GLU A 476 -19.57 2.64 -11.29
CA GLU A 476 -20.88 2.06 -11.57
C GLU A 476 -21.50 2.56 -12.88
N GLU A 477 -21.59 3.88 -13.07
CA GLU A 477 -22.19 4.47 -14.28
C GLU A 477 -21.42 4.11 -15.56
N ARG A 478 -20.08 4.01 -15.47
CA ARG A 478 -19.23 3.66 -16.61
C ARG A 478 -19.38 2.19 -16.96
N VAL A 479 -19.38 1.34 -15.94
CA VAL A 479 -19.63 -0.10 -16.06
C VAL A 479 -21.00 -0.35 -16.68
N LYS A 480 -22.06 0.31 -16.20
CA LYS A 480 -23.42 0.20 -16.75
C LYS A 480 -23.50 0.65 -18.21
N ARG A 481 -22.84 1.76 -18.57
CA ARG A 481 -22.76 2.22 -19.97
C ARG A 481 -22.07 1.20 -20.87
N PHE A 482 -20.94 0.64 -20.44
CA PHE A 482 -20.28 -0.41 -21.20
C PHE A 482 -21.18 -1.65 -21.35
N MET A 483 -21.78 -2.14 -20.27
CA MET A 483 -22.68 -3.30 -20.29
C MET A 483 -23.90 -3.09 -21.19
N ALA A 484 -24.36 -1.84 -21.37
CA ALA A 484 -25.45 -1.50 -22.29
C ALA A 484 -25.03 -1.46 -23.77
N SER A 485 -23.73 -1.37 -24.08
CA SER A 485 -23.19 -1.42 -25.44
C SER A 485 -23.31 -2.83 -26.05
N ASP A 486 -23.20 -2.94 -27.37
CA ASP A 486 -23.23 -4.25 -28.06
C ASP A 486 -22.04 -5.13 -27.68
N GLU A 487 -20.89 -4.53 -27.41
CA GLU A 487 -19.70 -5.24 -26.96
C GLU A 487 -19.88 -5.76 -25.52
N GLY A 488 -20.34 -4.89 -24.60
CA GLY A 488 -20.59 -5.28 -23.22
C GLY A 488 -21.68 -6.34 -23.07
N LYS A 489 -22.75 -6.28 -23.86
CA LYS A 489 -23.78 -7.35 -23.90
C LYS A 489 -23.18 -8.71 -24.29
N LYS A 490 -22.26 -8.74 -25.27
CA LYS A 490 -21.57 -9.97 -25.66
C LYS A 490 -20.67 -10.48 -24.55
N ALA A 491 -19.89 -9.59 -23.91
CA ALA A 491 -19.03 -9.95 -22.79
C ALA A 491 -19.84 -10.53 -21.61
N VAL A 492 -20.96 -9.90 -21.24
CA VAL A 492 -21.87 -10.40 -20.19
C VAL A 492 -22.51 -11.74 -20.59
N SER A 493 -22.92 -11.91 -21.85
CA SER A 493 -23.44 -13.19 -22.34
C SER A 493 -22.41 -14.31 -22.22
N LYS A 494 -21.14 -14.02 -22.47
CA LYS A 494 -20.05 -14.98 -22.27
C LYS A 494 -19.88 -15.34 -20.80
N LEU A 495 -19.88 -14.36 -19.90
CA LEU A 495 -19.85 -14.60 -18.44
C LEU A 495 -21.01 -15.50 -18.00
N LYS A 496 -22.24 -15.26 -18.48
CA LYS A 496 -23.42 -16.09 -18.19
C LYS A 496 -23.31 -17.53 -18.72
N SER A 497 -22.53 -17.74 -19.78
CA SER A 497 -22.35 -19.06 -20.41
C SER A 497 -21.23 -19.88 -19.78
N LEU A 498 -20.45 -19.32 -18.84
CA LEU A 498 -19.37 -20.05 -18.19
C LEU A 498 -19.90 -21.16 -17.30
N ASP A 499 -19.32 -22.35 -17.40
CA ASP A 499 -19.43 -23.36 -16.36
C ASP A 499 -18.63 -22.88 -15.14
N GLN A 500 -19.33 -22.37 -14.13
CA GLN A 500 -18.71 -21.71 -12.98
C GLN A 500 -17.78 -22.65 -12.21
N GLU A 501 -18.13 -23.93 -12.05
CA GLU A 501 -17.30 -24.89 -11.30
C GLU A 501 -15.99 -25.20 -12.05
N SER A 502 -16.08 -25.40 -13.37
CA SER A 502 -14.88 -25.59 -14.20
C SER A 502 -14.02 -24.32 -14.23
N PHE A 503 -14.66 -23.15 -14.33
CA PHE A 503 -13.94 -21.88 -14.36
C PHE A 503 -13.26 -21.57 -13.02
N GLU A 504 -13.90 -21.82 -11.88
CA GLU A 504 -13.30 -21.66 -10.54
C GLU A 504 -12.04 -22.49 -10.40
N ARG A 505 -12.09 -23.77 -10.81
CA ARG A 505 -10.93 -24.68 -10.75
C ARG A 505 -9.78 -24.17 -11.61
N GLN A 506 -10.09 -23.66 -12.81
CA GLN A 506 -9.07 -23.10 -13.69
C GLN A 506 -8.47 -21.81 -13.11
N LEU A 507 -9.30 -20.90 -12.59
CA LEU A 507 -8.81 -19.71 -11.88
C LEU A 507 -7.92 -20.10 -10.70
N SER A 508 -8.30 -21.13 -9.95
CA SER A 508 -7.53 -21.63 -8.80
C SER A 508 -6.13 -22.09 -9.20
N ASP A 509 -5.97 -22.67 -10.40
CA ASP A 509 -4.66 -23.02 -10.93
C ASP A 509 -3.78 -21.78 -11.12
N TYR A 510 -4.33 -20.61 -11.45
CA TYR A 510 -3.57 -19.37 -11.64
C TYR A 510 -3.33 -18.60 -10.34
N ILE A 511 -4.38 -18.42 -9.54
CA ILE A 511 -4.42 -17.43 -8.44
C ILE A 511 -4.76 -18.01 -7.06
N GLY A 512 -5.02 -19.32 -6.98
CA GLY A 512 -5.42 -19.99 -5.76
C GLY A 512 -6.94 -19.93 -5.52
N PRO A 513 -7.49 -20.83 -4.69
CA PRO A 513 -8.93 -21.03 -4.54
C PRO A 513 -9.64 -19.81 -3.95
N LEU A 514 -9.02 -19.10 -3.00
CA LEU A 514 -9.62 -17.93 -2.37
C LEU A 514 -9.83 -16.79 -3.38
N ASP A 515 -8.82 -16.46 -4.16
CA ASP A 515 -8.88 -15.38 -5.14
C ASP A 515 -9.73 -15.78 -6.37
N ALA A 516 -9.76 -17.07 -6.71
CA ALA A 516 -10.67 -17.62 -7.70
C ALA A 516 -12.14 -17.40 -7.30
N ASN A 517 -12.52 -17.79 -6.08
CA ASN A 517 -13.87 -17.58 -5.57
C ASN A 517 -14.26 -16.09 -5.55
N ARG A 518 -13.37 -15.20 -5.08
CA ARG A 518 -13.61 -13.74 -5.11
C ARG A 518 -13.79 -13.20 -6.53
N THR A 519 -13.06 -13.75 -7.51
CA THR A 519 -13.23 -13.39 -8.91
C THR A 519 -14.61 -13.81 -9.41
N LEU A 520 -15.08 -15.00 -9.04
CA LEU A 520 -16.45 -15.43 -9.33
C LEU A 520 -17.52 -14.58 -8.66
N GLU A 521 -17.31 -14.16 -7.41
CA GLU A 521 -18.24 -13.24 -6.73
C GLU A 521 -18.43 -11.93 -7.52
N ARG A 522 -17.33 -11.36 -8.06
CA ARG A 522 -17.37 -10.14 -8.91
C ARG A 522 -18.05 -10.39 -10.25
N ILE A 523 -17.80 -11.55 -10.87
CA ILE A 523 -18.49 -11.96 -12.10
C ILE A 523 -19.99 -12.12 -11.86
N ASN A 524 -20.39 -12.84 -10.80
CA ASN A 524 -21.79 -13.06 -10.45
C ASN A 524 -22.50 -11.75 -10.12
N PHE A 525 -21.82 -10.81 -9.47
CA PHE A 525 -22.32 -9.47 -9.27
C PHE A 525 -22.61 -8.73 -10.58
N LEU A 526 -21.69 -8.75 -11.56
CA LEU A 526 -21.91 -8.12 -12.86
C LEU A 526 -23.02 -8.81 -13.67
N ILE A 527 -23.16 -10.13 -13.55
CA ILE A 527 -24.26 -10.89 -14.15
C ILE A 527 -25.60 -10.41 -13.57
N ASN A 528 -25.73 -10.37 -12.25
CA ASN A 528 -26.95 -9.89 -11.58
C ASN A 528 -27.28 -8.44 -11.96
N LEU A 529 -26.26 -7.58 -11.94
CA LEU A 529 -26.39 -6.17 -12.36
C LEU A 529 -26.90 -6.02 -13.80
N SER A 530 -26.59 -6.97 -14.67
CA SER A 530 -27.08 -6.97 -16.06
C SER A 530 -28.54 -7.43 -16.21
N ASP A 531 -29.02 -8.23 -15.27
CA ASP A 531 -30.37 -8.83 -15.29
C ASP A 531 -31.40 -7.94 -14.58
N GLU A 532 -30.94 -7.08 -13.67
CA GLU A 532 -31.72 -5.94 -13.22
C GLU A 532 -32.07 -5.09 -14.45
N LYS A 533 -33.36 -4.98 -14.73
CA LYS A 533 -33.83 -4.06 -15.77
C LYS A 533 -33.20 -2.70 -15.51
N ILE A 534 -32.34 -2.26 -16.42
CA ILE A 534 -31.92 -0.87 -16.57
C ILE A 534 -33.22 -0.09 -16.85
N GLN A 535 -33.93 0.29 -15.78
CA GLN A 535 -35.19 1.03 -15.80
C GLN A 535 -34.92 2.51 -15.98
#